data_AF-A0A944ZCT7-F1
#
_entry.id   AF-A0A944ZCT7-F1
#
_cell.length_a   1.000
_cell.length_b   1.000
_cell.length_c   1.000
_cell.angle_alpha   90.00
_cell.angle_beta   90.00
_cell.angle_gamma   90.00
#
_symmetry.space_group_name_H-M   'P 1'
#
loop_
_entity.id
_entity.type
_entity.pdbx_description
1 polymer ?
#
loop_
_entity_poly.entity_id
_entity_poly.type
_entity_poly.pdbx_seq_one_letter_code
_entity_poly.pdbx_strand_id
1 'polypeptide(L)'
;MRLLLAGCEYSGTTTVAHAIDDWMSENMGTRFSLIHEHWKIPHTSGHPDNTTSEEQEWLLQATPKFKEMHQRHSLYYHTQVGTYNGDDGMVVGGHMDDAVYAPLYFEYGQKGYNFDRELVMHQVEKTILFFTQSTVVVHITADTDVIKNRMQDDPHENGIVQSGDVDKVKARFQEIVDWSLLGNKITIDNSGALVDTMAQFVDKIEPYLTDTDRSRILAHKVLSGG
;
A
#
# COMPACT_ATOMS: atom_id res chain seq x y z
N MET A 1 -10.16 -3.88 11.11
CA MET A 1 -8.75 -4.10 10.72
C MET A 1 -8.29 -2.94 9.84
N ARG A 2 -7.16 -2.30 10.18
CA ARG A 2 -6.60 -1.19 9.39
C ARG A 2 -5.22 -1.53 8.87
N LEU A 3 -5.07 -1.58 7.54
CA LEU A 3 -3.86 -2.04 6.87
C LEU A 3 -3.30 -0.97 5.93
N LEU A 4 -1.97 -0.86 5.93
CA LEU A 4 -1.20 -0.13 4.94
C LEU A 4 -0.21 -1.10 4.30
N LEU A 5 -0.47 -1.54 3.09
CA LEU A 5 0.44 -2.42 2.35
C LEU A 5 1.50 -1.57 1.66
N ALA A 6 2.75 -2.00 1.72
CA ALA A 6 3.86 -1.36 1.02
C ALA A 6 4.74 -2.40 0.36
N GLY A 7 5.29 -2.11 -0.82
CA GLY A 7 6.17 -3.02 -1.51
C GLY A 7 6.55 -2.54 -2.90
N CYS A 8 7.69 -3.04 -3.38
CA CYS A 8 8.13 -2.82 -4.75
C CYS A 8 7.04 -3.23 -5.74
N GLU A 9 6.89 -2.50 -6.85
CA GLU A 9 6.09 -2.96 -7.98
C GLU A 9 6.48 -4.40 -8.34
N TYR A 10 5.48 -5.21 -8.69
CA TYR A 10 5.61 -6.67 -8.90
C TYR A 10 5.87 -7.55 -7.67
N SER A 11 5.94 -6.99 -6.45
CA SER A 11 5.92 -7.83 -5.24
C SER A 11 4.55 -8.44 -4.95
N GLY A 12 3.49 -7.98 -5.63
CA GLY A 12 2.13 -8.52 -5.54
C GLY A 12 1.24 -7.82 -4.51
N THR A 13 1.49 -6.55 -4.21
CA THR A 13 0.73 -5.79 -3.19
C THR A 13 -0.78 -5.81 -3.42
N THR A 14 -1.25 -5.59 -4.67
CA THR A 14 -2.68 -5.62 -5.02
C THR A 14 -3.26 -7.04 -4.90
N THR A 15 -2.56 -8.05 -5.43
CA THR A 15 -2.97 -9.45 -5.32
C THR A 15 -3.15 -9.88 -3.86
N VAL A 16 -2.20 -9.52 -3.00
CA VAL A 16 -2.27 -9.82 -1.57
C VAL A 16 -3.38 -9.00 -0.89
N ALA A 17 -3.60 -7.73 -1.27
CA ALA A 17 -4.69 -6.92 -0.73
C ALA A 17 -6.05 -7.60 -0.94
N HIS A 18 -6.33 -8.08 -2.16
CA HIS A 18 -7.55 -8.81 -2.47
C HIS A 18 -7.65 -10.13 -1.70
N ALA A 19 -6.55 -10.89 -1.58
CA ALA A 19 -6.53 -12.12 -0.82
C ALA A 19 -6.82 -11.88 0.69
N ILE A 20 -6.37 -10.76 1.24
CA ILE A 20 -6.69 -10.36 2.62
C ILE A 20 -8.17 -9.96 2.73
N ASP A 21 -8.74 -9.25 1.75
CA ASP A 21 -10.18 -8.92 1.75
C ASP A 21 -11.05 -10.18 1.67
N ASP A 22 -10.67 -11.16 0.83
CA ASP A 22 -11.35 -12.45 0.77
C ASP A 22 -11.23 -13.22 2.09
N TRP A 23 -10.04 -13.25 2.68
CA TRP A 23 -9.84 -13.84 4.01
C TRP A 23 -10.72 -13.18 5.07
N MET A 24 -10.85 -11.84 5.04
CA MET A 24 -11.72 -11.09 5.96
C MET A 24 -13.20 -11.50 5.76
N SER A 25 -13.64 -11.65 4.51
CA SER A 25 -14.99 -12.11 4.19
C SER A 25 -15.26 -13.50 4.76
N GLU A 26 -14.32 -14.41 4.59
CA GLU A 26 -14.44 -15.82 4.98
C GLU A 26 -14.29 -16.06 6.49
N ASN A 27 -13.54 -15.21 7.19
CA ASN A 27 -13.19 -15.44 8.59
C ASN A 27 -13.84 -14.45 9.55
N MET A 28 -14.25 -13.27 9.06
CA MET A 28 -14.82 -12.19 9.87
C MET A 28 -16.25 -11.82 9.44
N GLY A 29 -16.74 -12.38 8.32
CA GLY A 29 -18.07 -12.07 7.79
C GLY A 29 -18.23 -10.63 7.31
N THR A 30 -17.13 -9.96 6.97
CA THR A 30 -17.11 -8.56 6.52
C THR A 30 -15.97 -8.33 5.55
N ARG A 31 -15.99 -7.20 4.83
CA ARG A 31 -14.99 -6.82 3.82
C ARG A 31 -14.56 -5.39 4.03
N PHE A 32 -13.42 -5.02 3.46
CA PHE A 32 -13.08 -3.61 3.34
C PHE A 32 -14.11 -2.92 2.45
N SER A 33 -14.53 -1.71 2.85
CA SER A 33 -15.45 -0.92 2.03
C SER A 33 -14.85 -0.53 0.68
N LEU A 34 -13.52 -0.37 0.64
CA LEU A 34 -12.75 -0.03 -0.54
C LEU A 34 -11.27 -0.38 -0.34
N ILE A 35 -10.59 -0.74 -1.43
CA ILE A 35 -9.14 -0.90 -1.50
C ILE A 35 -8.56 0.36 -2.15
N HIS A 36 -7.84 1.19 -1.39
CA HIS A 36 -7.25 2.43 -1.90
C HIS A 36 -5.84 2.16 -2.47
N GLU A 37 -5.73 1.91 -3.77
CA GLU A 37 -4.49 1.47 -4.44
C GLU A 37 -4.00 2.37 -5.60
N HIS A 38 -4.59 3.55 -5.77
CA HIS A 38 -4.38 4.47 -6.88
C HIS A 38 -3.33 5.56 -6.57
N TRP A 39 -2.08 5.14 -6.37
CA TRP A 39 -0.99 6.04 -5.95
C TRP A 39 0.18 6.12 -6.93
N LYS A 40 0.26 5.21 -7.89
CA LYS A 40 1.37 5.12 -8.83
C LYS A 40 1.05 5.98 -10.04
N ILE A 41 1.83 7.02 -10.31
CA ILE A 41 1.62 7.86 -11.50
C ILE A 41 1.81 6.99 -12.75
N PRO A 42 0.86 6.99 -13.71
CA PRO A 42 -0.30 7.88 -13.83
C PRO A 42 -1.61 7.35 -13.23
N HIS A 43 -1.67 6.08 -12.82
CA HIS A 43 -2.82 5.37 -12.23
C HIS A 43 -3.24 5.91 -10.86
N THR A 44 -3.89 7.09 -10.87
CA THR A 44 -4.19 7.90 -9.68
C THR A 44 -5.63 8.39 -9.56
N SER A 45 -6.53 7.98 -10.46
CA SER A 45 -7.92 8.46 -10.52
C SER A 45 -8.76 8.06 -9.31
N GLY A 46 -8.49 6.89 -8.74
CA GLY A 46 -9.30 6.31 -7.67
C GLY A 46 -10.48 5.52 -8.21
N HIS A 47 -11.67 5.72 -7.64
CA HIS A 47 -12.82 4.86 -7.83
C HIS A 47 -14.06 5.68 -8.25
N PRO A 48 -14.52 5.59 -9.52
CA PRO A 48 -14.04 4.68 -10.57
C PRO A 48 -12.71 5.12 -11.19
N ASP A 49 -11.92 4.15 -11.65
CA ASP A 49 -10.78 4.45 -12.52
C ASP A 49 -11.27 4.66 -13.95
N ASN A 50 -11.43 5.93 -14.31
CA ASN A 50 -11.92 6.38 -15.61
C ASN A 50 -10.94 7.32 -16.32
N THR A 51 -9.66 7.34 -15.91
CA THR A 51 -8.63 8.12 -16.62
C THR A 51 -8.35 7.48 -17.98
N THR A 52 -8.48 8.29 -19.02
CA THR A 52 -8.17 7.89 -20.40
C THR A 52 -6.66 7.79 -20.62
N SER A 53 -6.22 7.04 -21.63
CA SER A 53 -4.80 6.98 -22.00
C SER A 53 -4.20 8.36 -22.32
N GLU A 54 -5.00 9.30 -22.87
CA GLU A 54 -4.57 10.68 -23.13
C GLU A 54 -4.30 11.44 -21.82
N GLU A 55 -5.17 11.30 -20.82
CA GLU A 55 -4.98 11.92 -19.50
C GLU A 55 -3.82 11.29 -18.73
N GLN A 56 -3.61 9.98 -18.86
CA GLN A 56 -2.44 9.31 -18.30
C GLN A 56 -1.14 9.84 -18.93
N GLU A 57 -1.08 9.94 -20.26
CA GLU A 57 0.06 10.49 -20.99
C GLU A 57 0.31 11.96 -20.60
N TRP A 58 -0.75 12.76 -20.46
CA TRP A 58 -0.63 14.14 -19.99
C TRP A 58 0.02 14.21 -18.60
N LEU A 59 -0.40 13.37 -17.66
CA LEU A 59 0.16 13.34 -16.31
C LEU A 59 1.62 12.84 -16.32
N LEU A 60 1.95 11.88 -17.19
CA LEU A 60 3.33 11.42 -17.39
C LEU A 60 4.24 12.53 -17.95
N GLN A 61 3.74 13.37 -18.85
CA GLN A 61 4.48 14.52 -19.41
C GLN A 61 4.51 15.75 -18.49
N ALA A 62 3.68 15.77 -17.44
CA ALA A 62 3.61 16.90 -16.51
C ALA A 62 4.96 17.13 -15.82
N THR A 63 5.23 18.39 -15.47
CA THR A 63 6.46 18.75 -14.76
C THR A 63 6.48 18.14 -13.36
N PRO A 64 7.67 17.95 -12.75
CA PRO A 64 7.79 17.42 -11.39
C PRO A 64 6.96 18.23 -10.38
N LYS A 65 6.80 19.54 -10.60
CA LYS A 65 5.96 20.40 -9.75
C LYS A 65 4.48 20.01 -9.79
N PHE A 66 3.93 19.71 -10.97
CA PHE A 66 2.52 19.31 -11.09
C PHE A 66 2.29 17.89 -10.58
N LYS A 67 3.22 16.96 -10.84
CA LYS A 67 3.19 15.61 -10.27
C LYS A 67 3.23 15.64 -8.74
N GLU A 68 4.12 16.47 -8.16
CA GLU A 68 4.23 16.71 -6.71
C GLU A 68 2.90 17.21 -6.13
N MET A 69 2.34 18.27 -6.75
CA MET A 69 1.09 18.85 -6.30
C MET A 69 -0.05 17.84 -6.39
N HIS A 70 -0.17 17.11 -7.50
CA HIS A 70 -1.19 16.07 -7.69
C HIS A 70 -1.14 15.03 -6.57
N GLN A 71 0.04 14.45 -6.33
CA GLN A 71 0.21 13.46 -5.26
C GLN A 71 -0.03 14.03 -3.87
N ARG A 72 0.46 15.23 -3.57
CA ARG A 72 0.22 15.85 -2.26
C ARG A 72 -1.26 16.07 -1.98
N HIS A 73 -2.05 16.51 -2.98
CA HIS A 73 -3.51 16.62 -2.80
C HIS A 73 -4.16 15.24 -2.64
N SER A 74 -3.71 14.23 -3.41
CA SER A 74 -4.18 12.85 -3.25
C SER A 74 -3.95 12.33 -1.83
N LEU A 75 -2.74 12.48 -1.29
CA LEU A 75 -2.42 12.06 0.08
C LEU A 75 -3.32 12.73 1.12
N TYR A 76 -3.50 14.05 1.01
CA TYR A 76 -4.33 14.80 1.98
C TYR A 76 -5.81 14.43 1.89
N TYR A 77 -6.31 14.17 0.68
CA TYR A 77 -7.68 13.70 0.48
C TYR A 77 -7.93 12.34 1.15
N HIS A 78 -6.91 11.49 1.33
CA HIS A 78 -7.09 10.20 1.98
C HIS A 78 -6.77 10.20 3.47
N THR A 79 -6.28 11.30 4.04
CA THR A 79 -5.91 11.38 5.47
C THR A 79 -6.83 12.29 6.27
N GLN A 80 -8.04 12.55 5.77
CA GLN A 80 -9.05 13.38 6.44
C GLN A 80 -9.88 12.56 7.45
N VAL A 81 -10.58 13.25 8.36
CA VAL A 81 -11.38 12.63 9.44
C VAL A 81 -12.33 11.53 8.94
N GLY A 82 -12.94 11.71 7.76
CA GLY A 82 -13.86 10.75 7.16
C GLY A 82 -13.24 9.37 6.91
N THR A 83 -11.93 9.30 6.62
CA THR A 83 -11.19 8.04 6.44
C THR A 83 -11.18 7.18 7.70
N TYR A 84 -11.37 7.80 8.86
CA TYR A 84 -11.23 7.16 10.17
C TYR A 84 -12.57 6.87 10.87
N ASN A 85 -13.70 7.11 10.20
CA ASN A 85 -15.03 6.89 10.77
C ASN A 85 -15.42 5.40 10.93
N GLY A 86 -14.76 4.48 10.20
CA GLY A 86 -15.00 3.04 10.29
C GLY A 86 -13.96 2.29 11.13
N ASP A 87 -14.19 1.01 11.41
CA ASP A 87 -13.19 0.15 12.07
C ASP A 87 -12.14 -0.39 11.08
N ASP A 88 -12.46 -0.35 9.79
CA ASP A 88 -11.74 -1.02 8.73
C ASP A 88 -11.22 -0.04 7.67
N GLY A 89 -10.05 -0.31 7.12
CA GLY A 89 -9.50 0.46 6.02
C GLY A 89 -8.24 -0.18 5.44
N MET A 90 -8.13 -0.15 4.12
CA MET A 90 -6.97 -0.70 3.41
C MET A 90 -6.42 0.32 2.41
N VAL A 91 -5.13 0.61 2.56
CA VAL A 91 -4.35 1.42 1.62
C VAL A 91 -3.22 0.56 1.07
N VAL A 92 -3.02 0.58 -0.24
CA VAL A 92 -1.94 -0.14 -0.92
C VAL A 92 -1.00 0.88 -1.53
N GLY A 93 0.18 1.06 -0.93
CA GLY A 93 1.17 2.06 -1.30
C GLY A 93 1.05 3.34 -0.49
N GLY A 94 0.23 4.30 -0.97
CA GLY A 94 0.00 5.57 -0.29
C GLY A 94 1.26 6.44 -0.17
N HIS A 95 1.44 7.05 1.00
CA HIS A 95 2.59 7.91 1.30
C HIS A 95 3.93 7.16 1.29
N MET A 96 3.94 5.83 1.44
CA MET A 96 5.17 5.03 1.33
C MET A 96 5.61 4.86 -0.12
N ASP A 97 4.66 4.60 -1.03
CA ASP A 97 4.94 4.57 -2.47
C ASP A 97 5.45 5.93 -2.95
N ASP A 98 4.82 7.03 -2.51
CA ASP A 98 5.26 8.38 -2.85
C ASP A 98 6.66 8.69 -2.32
N ALA A 99 6.99 8.26 -1.09
CA ALA A 99 8.33 8.42 -0.51
C ALA A 99 9.43 7.61 -1.21
N VAL A 100 9.08 6.50 -1.86
CA VAL A 100 10.02 5.69 -2.65
C VAL A 100 10.09 6.19 -4.09
N TYR A 101 8.97 6.23 -4.80
CA TYR A 101 8.94 6.42 -6.24
C TYR A 101 9.15 7.87 -6.67
N ALA A 102 8.63 8.85 -5.93
CA ALA A 102 8.78 10.25 -6.32
C ALA A 102 10.24 10.70 -6.50
N PRO A 103 11.14 10.52 -5.51
CA PRO A 103 12.53 10.94 -5.66
C PRO A 103 13.31 10.08 -6.66
N LEU A 104 12.88 8.83 -6.91
CA LEU A 104 13.57 7.91 -7.82
C LEU A 104 13.18 8.12 -9.29
N TYR A 105 11.91 8.40 -9.57
CA TYR A 105 11.35 8.33 -10.92
C TYR A 105 10.61 9.59 -11.37
N PHE A 106 10.17 10.46 -10.46
CA PHE A 106 9.33 11.62 -10.80
C PHE A 106 10.00 12.97 -10.55
N GLU A 107 11.29 12.96 -10.18
CA GLU A 107 12.15 14.15 -10.04
C GLU A 107 11.67 15.18 -8.99
N TYR A 108 10.86 14.78 -8.03
CA TYR A 108 10.50 15.62 -6.88
C TYR A 108 10.67 14.88 -5.56
N GLY A 109 10.71 15.62 -4.46
CA GLY A 109 10.65 15.01 -3.13
C GLY A 109 11.96 14.50 -2.58
N GLN A 110 13.09 14.91 -3.16
CA GLN A 110 14.42 14.51 -2.70
C GLN A 110 14.69 15.01 -1.28
N LYS A 111 15.57 14.28 -0.59
CA LYS A 111 15.96 14.58 0.80
C LYS A 111 16.53 15.99 0.93
N GLY A 112 16.00 16.77 1.87
CA GLY A 112 16.45 18.14 2.16
C GLY A 112 15.96 19.22 1.17
N TYR A 113 15.07 18.88 0.23
CA TYR A 113 14.44 19.84 -0.68
C TYR A 113 12.99 20.16 -0.26
N ASN A 114 12.36 21.12 -0.95
CA ASN A 114 10.96 21.47 -0.72
C ASN A 114 10.06 20.23 -0.93
N PHE A 115 9.18 19.97 0.04
CA PHE A 115 8.29 18.80 0.06
C PHE A 115 9.03 17.46 -0.06
N ASP A 116 10.18 17.37 0.62
CA ASP A 116 10.87 16.10 0.91
C ASP A 116 9.85 15.02 1.32
N ARG A 117 9.79 13.93 0.53
CA ARG A 117 8.75 12.91 0.72
C ARG A 117 9.00 12.00 1.90
N GLU A 118 10.25 11.93 2.38
CA GLU A 118 10.54 11.33 3.68
C GLU A 118 9.82 12.14 4.80
N LEU A 119 9.90 13.47 4.78
CA LEU A 119 9.24 14.30 5.80
C LEU A 119 7.71 14.37 5.65
N VAL A 120 7.20 14.40 4.41
CA VAL A 120 5.75 14.39 4.14
C VAL A 120 5.12 13.07 4.58
N MET A 121 5.80 11.94 4.35
CA MET A 121 5.39 10.62 4.85
C MET A 121 5.15 10.66 6.37
N HIS A 122 6.07 11.23 7.16
CA HIS A 122 5.89 11.38 8.60
C HIS A 122 4.76 12.34 8.99
N GLN A 123 4.45 13.36 8.19
CA GLN A 123 3.30 14.24 8.44
C GLN A 123 1.98 13.49 8.25
N VAL A 124 1.89 12.68 7.20
CA VAL A 124 0.77 11.77 6.96
C VAL A 124 0.63 10.79 8.13
N GLU A 125 1.73 10.15 8.56
CA GLU A 125 1.70 9.18 9.66
C GLU A 125 1.31 9.81 11.00
N LYS A 126 1.78 11.03 11.31
CA LYS A 126 1.31 11.75 12.51
C LYS A 126 -0.20 12.00 12.47
N THR A 127 -0.76 12.22 11.28
CA THR A 127 -2.21 12.36 11.11
C THR A 127 -2.90 11.02 11.31
N ILE A 128 -2.37 9.93 10.75
CA ILE A 128 -2.89 8.56 11.00
C ILE A 128 -2.88 8.26 12.51
N LEU A 129 -1.76 8.47 13.19
CA LEU A 129 -1.56 8.22 14.63
C LEU A 129 -2.44 9.10 15.52
N PHE A 130 -2.81 10.29 15.06
CA PHE A 130 -3.78 11.13 15.75
C PHE A 130 -5.16 10.47 15.80
N PHE A 131 -5.56 9.77 14.72
CA PHE A 131 -6.86 9.10 14.66
C PHE A 131 -6.83 7.66 15.19
N THR A 132 -5.73 6.93 14.96
CA THR A 132 -5.63 5.53 15.35
C THR A 132 -4.19 5.05 15.49
N GLN A 133 -3.96 4.24 16.52
CA GLN A 133 -2.71 3.51 16.76
C GLN A 133 -2.74 2.07 16.24
N SER A 134 -3.88 1.62 15.69
CA SER A 134 -4.08 0.22 15.28
C SER A 134 -3.65 -0.10 13.85
N THR A 135 -3.32 0.90 13.04
CA THR A 135 -2.88 0.68 11.65
C THR A 135 -1.63 -0.20 11.62
N VAL A 136 -1.70 -1.29 10.85
CA VAL A 136 -0.58 -2.22 10.64
C VAL A 136 0.02 -1.98 9.26
N VAL A 137 1.33 -1.73 9.22
CA VAL A 137 2.10 -1.72 7.97
C VAL A 137 2.41 -3.16 7.58
N VAL A 138 2.01 -3.55 6.38
CA VAL A 138 2.26 -4.88 5.81
C VAL A 138 3.27 -4.72 4.68
N HIS A 139 4.54 -4.99 4.97
CA HIS A 139 5.60 -4.95 3.96
C HIS A 139 5.59 -6.24 3.14
N ILE A 140 5.18 -6.12 1.87
CA ILE A 140 5.13 -7.21 0.90
C ILE A 140 6.47 -7.27 0.16
N THR A 141 7.19 -8.37 0.37
CA THR A 141 8.48 -8.63 -0.26
C THR A 141 8.36 -9.74 -1.31
N ALA A 142 9.31 -9.78 -2.24
CA ALA A 142 9.51 -10.91 -3.14
C ALA A 142 10.97 -10.93 -3.60
N ASP A 143 11.47 -12.10 -3.95
CA ASP A 143 12.79 -12.31 -4.50
C ASP A 143 12.97 -11.53 -5.81
N THR A 144 14.20 -11.07 -6.03
CA THR A 144 14.51 -10.20 -7.18
C THR A 144 14.25 -10.91 -8.50
N ASP A 145 14.61 -12.18 -8.60
CA ASP A 145 14.37 -12.98 -9.80
C ASP A 145 12.88 -13.25 -10.01
N VAL A 146 12.11 -13.43 -8.93
CA VAL A 146 10.65 -13.57 -9.00
C VAL A 146 10.01 -12.29 -9.53
N ILE A 147 10.40 -11.11 -9.01
CA ILE A 147 9.92 -9.82 -9.51
C ILE A 147 10.27 -9.66 -11.00
N LYS A 148 11.53 -9.91 -11.38
CA LYS A 148 11.96 -9.79 -12.78
C LYS A 148 11.20 -10.72 -13.72
N ASN A 149 10.91 -11.95 -13.28
CA ASN A 149 10.09 -12.88 -14.06
C ASN A 149 8.66 -12.36 -14.22
N ARG A 150 8.03 -11.88 -13.15
CA ARG A 150 6.68 -11.27 -13.22
C ARG A 150 6.62 -10.07 -14.16
N MET A 151 7.66 -9.22 -14.15
CA MET A 151 7.78 -8.10 -15.09
C MET A 151 7.83 -8.56 -16.55
N GLN A 152 8.38 -9.74 -16.83
CA GLN A 152 8.44 -10.31 -18.18
C GLN A 152 7.13 -11.00 -18.57
N ASP A 153 6.54 -11.73 -17.63
CA ASP A 153 5.32 -12.52 -17.86
C ASP A 153 4.07 -11.63 -18.01
N ASP A 154 3.99 -10.53 -17.25
CA ASP A 154 2.85 -9.61 -17.24
C ASP A 154 3.31 -8.13 -17.16
N PRO A 155 3.80 -7.56 -18.27
CA PRO A 155 4.24 -6.17 -18.28
C PRO A 155 3.06 -5.21 -18.04
N HIS A 156 3.17 -4.36 -17.02
CA HIS A 156 2.17 -3.37 -16.69
C HIS A 156 2.28 -2.17 -17.64
N GLU A 157 1.13 -1.69 -18.12
CA GLU A 157 1.08 -0.41 -18.81
C GLU A 157 1.51 0.72 -17.84
N ASN A 158 2.45 1.56 -18.31
CA ASN A 158 3.04 2.63 -17.51
C ASN A 158 3.71 2.18 -16.20
N GLY A 159 4.28 0.95 -16.18
CA GLY A 159 5.08 0.47 -15.06
C GLY A 159 6.24 1.40 -14.71
N ILE A 160 6.48 1.60 -13.42
CA ILE A 160 7.46 2.56 -12.89
C ILE A 160 8.83 1.92 -12.78
N VAL A 161 8.88 0.73 -12.18
CA VAL A 161 10.14 0.09 -11.80
C VAL A 161 10.81 -0.51 -13.03
N GLN A 162 12.06 -0.15 -13.25
CA GLN A 162 12.89 -0.75 -14.30
C GLN A 162 13.52 -2.05 -13.80
N SER A 163 13.67 -3.05 -14.66
CA SER A 163 14.20 -4.38 -14.28
C SER A 163 15.61 -4.29 -13.63
N GLY A 164 16.43 -3.34 -14.06
CA GLY A 164 17.75 -3.08 -13.49
C GLY A 164 17.74 -2.42 -12.10
N ASP A 165 16.62 -1.82 -11.69
CA ASP A 165 16.47 -1.08 -10.44
C ASP A 165 15.80 -1.89 -9.32
N VAL A 166 15.35 -3.12 -9.58
CA VAL A 166 14.54 -3.92 -8.64
C VAL A 166 15.16 -4.00 -7.24
N ASP A 167 16.45 -4.32 -7.13
CA ASP A 167 17.14 -4.40 -5.83
C ASP A 167 17.20 -3.06 -5.11
N LYS A 168 17.43 -1.97 -5.86
CA LYS A 168 17.47 -0.61 -5.33
C LYS A 168 16.09 -0.19 -4.80
N VAL A 169 15.03 -0.46 -5.55
CA VAL A 169 13.66 -0.12 -5.13
C VAL A 169 13.24 -0.94 -3.92
N LYS A 170 13.52 -2.24 -3.90
CA LYS A 170 13.27 -3.10 -2.73
C LYS A 170 13.98 -2.60 -1.47
N ALA A 171 15.26 -2.26 -1.59
CA ALA A 171 16.02 -1.70 -0.48
C ALA A 171 15.40 -0.39 0.02
N ARG A 172 14.94 0.48 -0.90
CA ARG A 172 14.25 1.71 -0.54
C ARG A 172 12.92 1.49 0.15
N PHE A 173 12.12 0.49 -0.24
CA PHE A 173 10.91 0.13 0.51
C PHE A 173 11.24 -0.35 1.92
N GLN A 174 12.26 -1.21 2.07
CA GLN A 174 12.70 -1.67 3.38
C GLN A 174 13.09 -0.48 4.28
N GLU A 175 13.92 0.43 3.77
CA GLU A 175 14.35 1.63 4.50
C GLU A 175 13.17 2.53 4.91
N ILE A 176 12.21 2.75 4.00
CA ILE A 176 11.01 3.56 4.27
C ILE A 176 10.08 2.89 5.30
N VAL A 177 9.86 1.58 5.18
CA VAL A 177 9.06 0.82 6.16
C VAL A 177 9.73 0.85 7.53
N ASP A 178 11.03 0.63 7.62
CA ASP A 178 11.78 0.66 8.88
C ASP A 178 11.71 2.04 9.53
N TRP A 179 11.77 3.09 8.72
CA TRP A 179 11.74 4.48 9.17
C TRP A 179 10.33 5.05 9.44
N SER A 180 9.28 4.30 9.12
CA SER A 180 7.89 4.66 9.44
C SER A 180 7.65 4.86 10.94
N LEU A 181 6.84 5.87 11.28
CA LEU A 181 6.36 6.14 12.64
C LEU A 181 5.23 5.20 13.08
N LEU A 182 4.61 4.47 12.15
CA LEU A 182 3.56 3.51 12.46
C LEU A 182 4.21 2.29 13.15
N GLY A 183 3.88 2.05 14.42
CA GLY A 183 4.58 1.08 15.25
C GLY A 183 4.30 -0.39 14.89
N ASN A 184 3.09 -0.69 14.43
CA ASN A 184 2.70 -2.07 14.08
C ASN A 184 3.18 -2.36 12.66
N LYS A 185 4.12 -3.29 12.51
CA LYS A 185 4.71 -3.66 11.23
C LYS A 185 4.85 -5.16 11.13
N ILE A 186 4.47 -5.72 9.99
CA ILE A 186 4.72 -7.11 9.63
C ILE A 186 5.36 -7.18 8.25
N THR A 187 6.19 -8.19 8.03
CA THR A 187 6.79 -8.48 6.72
C THR A 187 6.37 -9.88 6.30
N ILE A 188 5.87 -9.98 5.07
CA ILE A 188 5.50 -11.24 4.43
C ILE A 188 6.23 -11.39 3.10
N ASP A 189 6.67 -12.60 2.82
CA ASP A 189 7.30 -12.95 1.55
C ASP A 189 6.26 -13.53 0.59
N ASN A 190 6.17 -12.91 -0.58
CA ASN A 190 5.29 -13.30 -1.68
C ASN A 190 6.09 -13.81 -2.88
N SER A 191 7.23 -14.47 -2.64
CA SER A 191 8.01 -15.15 -3.70
C SER A 191 7.38 -16.47 -4.16
N GLY A 192 6.66 -17.14 -3.26
CA GLY A 192 6.07 -18.47 -3.47
C GLY A 192 4.59 -18.46 -3.81
N ALA A 193 3.88 -19.49 -3.35
CA ALA A 193 2.44 -19.63 -3.56
C ALA A 193 1.66 -18.68 -2.64
N LEU A 194 0.56 -18.11 -3.15
CA LEU A 194 -0.28 -17.18 -2.40
C LEU A 194 -0.81 -17.76 -1.08
N VAL A 195 -1.06 -19.07 -1.02
CA VAL A 195 -1.48 -19.77 0.20
C VAL A 195 -0.42 -19.66 1.31
N ASP A 196 0.86 -19.74 0.97
CA ASP A 196 1.96 -19.61 1.93
C ASP A 196 2.13 -18.14 2.35
N THR A 197 1.96 -17.20 1.41
CA THR A 197 1.91 -15.76 1.69
C THR A 197 0.80 -15.42 2.68
N MET A 198 -0.40 -15.96 2.48
CA MET A 198 -1.55 -15.73 3.36
C MET A 198 -1.39 -16.41 4.71
N ALA A 199 -0.78 -17.60 4.77
CA ALA A 199 -0.44 -18.24 6.04
C ALA A 199 0.51 -17.36 6.88
N GLN A 200 1.52 -16.76 6.26
CA GLN A 200 2.40 -15.80 6.94
C GLN A 200 1.64 -14.57 7.42
N PHE A 201 0.74 -14.02 6.60
CA PHE A 201 -0.08 -12.86 6.99
C PHE A 201 -0.93 -13.17 8.21
N VAL A 202 -1.68 -14.28 8.19
CA VAL A 202 -2.58 -14.68 9.29
C VAL A 202 -1.83 -14.89 10.59
N ASP A 203 -0.67 -15.55 10.54
CA ASP A 203 0.19 -15.76 11.72
C ASP A 203 0.69 -14.42 12.30
N LYS A 204 1.18 -13.53 11.43
CA LYS A 204 1.82 -12.28 11.86
C LYS A 204 0.84 -11.18 12.24
N ILE A 205 -0.38 -11.18 11.68
CA ILE A 205 -1.40 -10.17 12.00
C ILE A 205 -2.09 -10.44 13.33
N GLU A 206 -2.09 -11.70 13.80
CA GLU A 206 -2.79 -12.13 15.02
C GLU A 206 -2.55 -11.22 16.23
N PRO A 207 -1.30 -10.81 16.55
CA PRO A 207 -1.04 -9.98 17.73
C PRO A 207 -1.64 -8.56 17.62
N TYR A 208 -1.91 -8.10 16.40
CA TYR A 208 -2.38 -6.75 16.10
C TYR A 208 -3.89 -6.66 15.88
N LEU A 209 -4.61 -7.79 15.92
CA LEU A 209 -6.06 -7.80 15.83
C LEU A 209 -6.68 -7.06 17.02
N THR A 210 -7.55 -6.10 16.71
CA THR A 210 -8.31 -5.34 17.72
C THR A 210 -9.40 -6.21 18.37
N ASP A 211 -9.98 -5.75 19.47
CA ASP A 211 -11.13 -6.42 20.10
C ASP A 211 -12.31 -6.57 19.12
N THR A 212 -12.53 -5.56 18.27
CA THR A 212 -13.53 -5.61 17.20
C THR A 212 -13.21 -6.72 16.21
N ASP A 213 -11.96 -6.82 15.77
CA ASP A 213 -11.53 -7.85 14.82
C ASP A 213 -11.73 -9.26 15.41
N ARG A 214 -11.24 -9.47 16.63
CA ARG A 214 -11.36 -10.75 17.36
C ARG A 214 -12.81 -11.14 17.59
N SER A 215 -13.65 -10.17 17.96
CA SER A 215 -15.09 -10.40 18.17
C SER A 215 -15.78 -10.83 16.88
N ARG A 216 -15.44 -10.21 15.74
CA ARG A 216 -15.99 -10.60 14.43
C ARG A 216 -15.57 -12.00 14.02
N ILE A 217 -14.30 -12.39 14.24
CA ILE A 217 -13.82 -13.75 13.99
C ILE A 217 -14.62 -14.78 14.80
N LEU A 218 -14.76 -14.54 16.10
CA LEU A 218 -15.51 -15.43 16.99
C LEU A 218 -17.00 -15.51 16.59
N ALA A 219 -17.63 -14.36 16.34
CA ALA A 219 -19.03 -14.31 15.94
C ALA A 219 -19.27 -15.02 14.60
N HIS A 220 -18.41 -14.80 13.60
CA HIS A 220 -18.53 -15.44 12.30
C HIS A 220 -18.42 -16.96 12.41
N LYS A 221 -17.44 -17.46 13.17
CA LYS A 221 -17.26 -18.90 13.43
C LYS A 221 -18.50 -19.55 14.07
N VAL A 222 -19.15 -18.87 15.02
CA VAL A 222 -20.38 -19.38 15.66
C VAL A 222 -21.54 -19.40 14.67
N LEU A 223 -21.69 -18.34 13.86
CA LEU A 223 -22.81 -18.20 12.91
C LEU A 223 -22.68 -19.09 11.67
N SER A 224 -21.46 -19.40 11.23
CA SER A 224 -21.21 -20.33 10.12
C SER A 224 -21.30 -21.81 10.53
N GLY A 225 -21.66 -22.09 11.80
CA GLY A 225 -21.85 -23.45 12.30
C GLY A 225 -20.54 -24.22 12.47
N GLY A 226 -19.48 -23.52 12.89
CA GLY A 226 -18.11 -24.03 12.95
C GLY A 226 -17.90 -25.32 13.75
#